data_AF-A0A813S2M1-F1
#
_entry.id   AF-A0A813S2M1-F1
#
_cell.length_a   1.000
_cell.length_b   1.000
_cell.length_c   1.000
_cell.angle_alpha   90.00
_cell.angle_beta   90.00
_cell.angle_gamma   90.00
#
_symmetry.space_group_name_H-M   'P 1'
#
loop_
_entity.id
_entity.type
_entity.pdbx_description
1 polymer ?
#
loop_
_entity_poly.entity_id
_entity_poly.type
_entity_poly.pdbx_seq_one_letter_code
_entity_poly.pdbx_strand_id
1 'polypeptide(L)'
;YNLDNRPSNKLMANCKSISSFIRILKYGIKIGNKQHLVVPNIVNYRLCENCGGLNHRKNNCVKEKRCLKCAESGHETKECKLKRIKCLNCSGLHKCYNDDCTKYAEKKFLINSYCLEILIGE
;
A
#
# COMPACT_ATOMS: atom_id res chain seq x y z
N TYR A 1 0.18 12.60 15.61
CA TYR A 1 0.32 11.28 16.25
C TYR A 1 1.38 10.49 15.51
N ASN A 2 2.60 10.41 16.06
CA ASN A 2 3.68 9.56 15.54
C ASN A 2 3.23 8.09 15.63
N LEU A 3 2.98 7.48 14.49
CA LEU A 3 2.53 6.08 14.38
C LEU A 3 3.68 5.08 14.60
N ASP A 4 4.91 5.55 14.72
CA ASP A 4 6.14 4.74 14.66
C ASP A 4 6.47 3.99 15.95
N ASN A 5 5.82 4.32 17.08
CA ASN A 5 6.10 3.71 18.39
C ASN A 5 4.99 2.75 18.89
N ARG A 6 4.16 2.21 17.99
CA ARG A 6 3.23 1.13 18.39
C ARG A 6 4.04 -0.18 18.54
N PRO A 7 3.85 -0.94 19.64
CA PRO A 7 4.50 -2.23 19.79
C PRO A 7 4.14 -3.12 18.59
N SER A 8 5.16 -3.59 17.89
CA SER A 8 5.00 -4.44 16.72
C SER A 8 6.13 -5.47 16.65
N ASN A 9 5.88 -6.59 15.97
CA ASN A 9 6.91 -7.58 15.67
C ASN A 9 7.77 -7.19 14.45
N LYS A 10 7.81 -5.90 14.10
CA LYS A 10 8.55 -5.37 12.96
C LYS A 10 9.70 -4.51 13.48
N LEU A 11 10.89 -4.72 12.91
CA LEU A 11 12.07 -3.93 13.17
C LEU A 11 12.32 -3.00 11.98
N MET A 12 12.62 -1.74 12.27
CA MET A 12 13.07 -0.78 11.26
C MET A 12 14.60 -0.77 11.26
N ALA A 13 15.20 -1.07 10.11
CA ALA A 13 16.64 -1.03 9.93
C ALA A 13 17.00 0.07 8.92
N ASN A 14 17.75 1.08 9.37
CA ASN A 14 18.26 2.13 8.51
C ASN A 14 19.62 1.73 7.94
N CYS A 15 19.76 1.75 6.61
CA CYS A 15 21.00 1.42 5.92
C CYS A 15 21.74 2.69 5.51
N LYS A 16 23.07 2.72 5.67
CA LYS A 16 23.91 3.87 5.30
C LYS A 16 24.24 3.96 3.81
N SER A 17 23.98 2.89 3.05
CA SER A 17 24.23 2.82 1.60
C SER A 17 23.29 1.82 0.94
N ILE A 18 23.07 1.98 -0.38
CA ILE A 18 22.30 1.05 -1.22
C ILE A 18 22.91 -0.36 -1.15
N SER A 19 24.23 -0.48 -1.24
CA SER A 19 24.93 -1.78 -1.14
C SER A 19 24.66 -2.48 0.21
N SER A 20 24.59 -1.73 1.31
CA SER A 20 24.24 -2.29 2.62
C SER A 20 22.80 -2.77 2.66
N PHE A 21 21.89 -2.01 2.06
CA PHE A 21 20.47 -2.37 1.94
C PHE A 21 20.28 -3.64 1.10
N ILE A 22 20.91 -3.73 -0.07
CA ILE A 22 20.91 -4.94 -0.92
C ILE A 22 21.43 -6.15 -0.16
N ARG A 23 22.56 -5.99 0.55
CA ARG A 23 23.17 -7.07 1.33
C ARG A 23 22.21 -7.61 2.40
N ILE A 24 21.52 -6.71 3.10
CA ILE A 24 20.55 -7.08 4.13
C ILE A 24 19.31 -7.76 3.52
N LEU A 25 18.84 -7.35 2.34
CA LEU A 25 17.75 -8.05 1.65
C LEU A 25 18.15 -9.45 1.18
N LYS A 26 19.38 -9.60 0.66
CA LYS A 26 19.88 -10.90 0.14
C LYS A 26 20.23 -11.89 1.25
N TYR A 27 20.86 -11.43 2.32
CA TYR A 27 21.40 -12.30 3.36
C TYR A 27 20.68 -12.17 4.70
N GLY A 28 19.74 -11.26 4.85
CA GLY A 28 19.08 -11.01 6.13
C GLY A 28 19.97 -10.29 7.15
N ILE A 29 19.49 -10.22 8.39
CA ILE A 29 20.21 -9.66 9.54
C ILE A 29 20.40 -10.71 10.62
N LYS A 30 21.50 -10.62 11.36
CA LYS A 30 21.75 -11.48 12.53
C LYS A 30 21.31 -10.74 13.79
N ILE A 31 20.44 -11.36 14.59
CA ILE A 31 20.00 -10.86 15.89
C ILE A 31 20.26 -11.98 16.90
N GLY A 32 21.17 -11.73 17.85
CA GLY A 32 21.72 -12.77 18.72
C GLY A 32 22.39 -13.87 17.89
N ASN A 33 21.94 -15.12 18.09
CA ASN A 33 22.48 -16.29 17.38
C ASN A 33 21.64 -16.75 16.19
N LYS A 34 20.62 -15.97 15.79
CA LYS A 34 19.71 -16.33 14.69
C LYS A 34 19.83 -15.33 13.53
N GLN A 35 19.69 -15.86 12.32
CA GLN A 35 19.61 -15.09 11.09
C GLN A 35 18.14 -14.91 10.71
N HIS A 36 17.77 -13.68 10.36
CA HIS A 36 16.40 -13.29 10.07
C HIS A 36 16.31 -12.73 8.67
N LEU A 37 15.38 -13.25 7.88
CA LEU A 37 15.05 -12.71 6.56
C LEU A 37 14.58 -11.26 6.70
N VAL A 38 15.07 -10.39 5.82
CA VAL A 38 14.57 -9.02 5.72
C VAL A 38 13.78 -8.88 4.43
N VAL A 39 12.58 -8.33 4.57
CA VAL A 39 11.75 -7.92 3.44
C VAL A 39 11.75 -6.39 3.36
N PRO A 40 11.78 -5.80 2.16
CA PRO A 40 11.67 -4.37 2.02
C PRO A 40 10.31 -3.90 2.56
N ASN A 41 10.27 -2.67 3.06
CA ASN A 41 9.02 -2.07 3.48
C ASN A 41 8.17 -1.72 2.24
N ILE A 42 7.25 -2.60 1.87
CA ILE A 42 6.31 -2.35 0.77
C ILE A 42 5.31 -1.28 1.19
N VAL A 43 5.42 -0.12 0.56
CA VAL A 43 4.49 0.99 0.78
C VAL A 43 3.17 0.66 0.09
N ASN A 44 2.07 0.68 0.84
CA ASN A 44 0.73 0.59 0.24
C ASN A 44 0.31 1.96 -0.27
N TYR A 45 -0.26 2.00 -1.48
CA TYR A 45 -0.84 3.24 -1.99
C TYR A 45 -2.09 3.58 -1.19
N ARG A 46 -2.18 4.82 -0.69
CA ARG A 46 -3.38 5.32 0.00
C ARG A 46 -4.30 5.98 -1.00
N LEU A 47 -5.45 5.35 -1.23
CA LEU A 47 -6.49 5.90 -2.10
C LEU A 47 -7.15 7.16 -1.51
N CYS A 48 -7.72 7.97 -2.40
CA CYS A 48 -8.51 9.13 -2.02
C CYS A 48 -9.74 8.67 -1.21
N GLU A 49 -9.81 9.06 0.06
CA GLU A 49 -10.92 8.67 0.95
C GLU A 49 -12.28 9.27 0.54
N ASN A 50 -12.27 10.25 -0.37
CA ASN A 50 -13.50 10.85 -0.89
C ASN A 50 -14.06 10.10 -2.12
N CYS A 51 -13.22 9.83 -3.12
CA CYS A 51 -13.67 9.27 -4.41
C CYS A 51 -13.08 7.89 -4.75
N GLY A 52 -12.19 7.35 -3.91
CA GLY A 52 -11.49 6.06 -4.11
C GLY A 52 -10.40 6.06 -5.18
N GLY A 53 -10.08 7.21 -5.78
CA GLY A 53 -9.09 7.33 -6.84
C GLY A 53 -7.63 7.11 -6.37
N LEU A 54 -6.77 6.71 -7.32
CA LEU A 54 -5.38 6.32 -7.08
C LEU A 54 -4.32 7.35 -7.50
N ASN A 55 -4.73 8.59 -7.78
CA ASN A 55 -3.83 9.62 -8.35
C ASN A 55 -3.71 10.89 -7.49
N HIS A 56 -4.53 11.03 -6.45
CA HIS A 56 -4.55 12.23 -5.61
C HIS A 56 -4.94 11.89 -4.18
N ARG A 57 -4.59 12.79 -3.25
CA ARG A 57 -5.04 12.75 -1.87
C ARG A 57 -6.39 13.45 -1.71
N LYS A 58 -7.12 13.14 -0.63
CA LYS A 58 -8.44 13.71 -0.31
C LYS A 58 -8.51 15.23 -0.47
N ASN A 59 -7.49 15.96 -0.01
CA ASN A 59 -7.47 17.42 -0.03
C ASN A 59 -7.42 18.01 -1.46
N ASN A 60 -6.97 17.24 -2.43
CA ASN A 60 -6.88 17.65 -3.83
C ASN A 60 -8.01 17.02 -4.67
N CYS A 61 -9.03 16.46 -4.02
CA CYS A 61 -10.13 15.79 -4.71
C CYS A 61 -11.17 16.82 -5.17
N VAL A 62 -11.36 16.91 -6.48
CA VAL A 62 -12.43 17.71 -7.10
C VAL A 62 -13.68 16.89 -7.43
N LYS A 63 -13.62 15.57 -7.27
CA LYS A 63 -14.73 14.66 -7.56
C LYS A 63 -15.72 14.59 -6.40
N GLU A 64 -16.97 14.30 -6.70
CA GLU A 64 -17.98 13.98 -5.71
C GLU A 64 -17.62 12.76 -4.87
N LYS A 65 -18.16 12.72 -3.65
CA LYS A 65 -17.97 11.61 -2.72
C LYS A 65 -18.62 10.34 -3.27
N ARG A 66 -17.89 9.23 -3.22
CA ARG A 66 -18.38 7.91 -3.65
C ARG A 66 -18.18 6.89 -2.55
N CYS A 67 -19.11 5.96 -2.43
CA CYS A 67 -19.01 4.84 -1.53
C CYS A 67 -17.86 3.91 -1.95
N LEU A 68 -16.88 3.70 -1.07
CA LEU A 68 -15.70 2.87 -1.34
C LEU A 68 -16.01 1.36 -1.41
N LYS A 69 -17.25 0.97 -1.06
CA LYS A 69 -17.76 -0.40 -1.13
C LYS A 69 -18.50 -0.69 -2.43
N CYS A 70 -19.47 0.15 -2.81
CA CYS A 70 -20.36 -0.11 -3.94
C CYS A 70 -20.16 0.82 -5.15
N ALA A 71 -19.25 1.79 -5.04
CA ALA A 71 -18.97 2.82 -6.04
C ALA A 71 -20.12 3.82 -6.31
N GLU A 72 -21.27 3.70 -5.68
CA GLU A 72 -22.38 4.65 -5.84
C GLU A 72 -22.19 5.92 -5.00
N SER A 73 -22.88 7.00 -5.37
CA SER A 73 -22.98 8.23 -4.57
C SER A 73 -24.22 8.22 -3.65
N GLY A 74 -24.43 9.29 -2.90
CA GLY A 74 -25.64 9.50 -2.08
C GLY A 74 -25.62 8.90 -0.67
N HIS A 75 -24.52 8.26 -0.25
CA HIS A 75 -24.37 7.77 1.12
C HIS A 75 -22.90 7.64 1.55
N GLU A 76 -22.65 7.60 2.86
CA GLU A 76 -21.35 7.27 3.43
C GLU A 76 -21.03 5.78 3.25
N THR A 77 -19.76 5.42 3.10
CA THR A 77 -19.35 3.99 3.00
C THR A 77 -19.81 3.17 4.20
N LYS A 78 -19.83 3.76 5.41
CA LYS A 78 -20.31 3.11 6.66
C LYS A 78 -21.82 2.85 6.67
N GLU A 79 -22.59 3.59 5.88
CA GLU A 79 -24.05 3.47 5.76
C GLU A 79 -24.47 2.61 4.57
N CYS A 80 -23.51 2.02 3.85
CA CYS A 80 -23.78 1.25 2.65
C CYS A 80 -24.53 -0.05 2.96
N LYS A 81 -25.84 -0.06 2.63
CA LYS A 81 -26.74 -1.22 2.78
C LYS A 81 -26.62 -2.24 1.63
N LEU A 82 -25.95 -1.89 0.54
CA LEU A 82 -25.76 -2.80 -0.58
C LEU A 82 -24.87 -3.98 -0.17
N LYS A 83 -25.30 -5.20 -0.51
CA LYS A 83 -24.51 -6.42 -0.32
C LYS A 83 -23.38 -6.55 -1.34
N ARG A 84 -23.62 -6.08 -2.58
CA ARG A 84 -22.63 -6.11 -3.66
C ARG A 84 -21.45 -5.18 -3.37
N ILE A 85 -20.25 -5.62 -3.73
CA ILE A 85 -19.03 -4.83 -3.71
C ILE A 85 -18.66 -4.54 -5.16
N LYS A 86 -18.27 -3.29 -5.44
CA LYS A 86 -17.81 -2.86 -6.75
C LYS A 86 -16.59 -1.97 -6.58
N CYS A 87 -15.49 -2.36 -7.22
CA CYS A 87 -14.26 -1.60 -7.21
C CYS A 87 -14.42 -0.29 -8.00
N LEU A 88 -14.07 0.84 -7.39
CA LEU A 88 -14.08 2.16 -8.03
C LEU A 88 -13.07 2.28 -9.17
N ASN A 89 -11.99 1.48 -9.16
CA ASN A 89 -10.87 1.62 -10.09
C ASN A 89 -10.94 0.65 -11.28
N CYS A 90 -11.48 -0.57 -11.11
CA CYS A 90 -11.60 -1.56 -12.19
C CYS A 90 -13.00 -2.16 -12.34
N SER A 91 -13.99 -1.72 -11.56
CA SER A 91 -15.36 -2.26 -11.54
C SER A 91 -15.50 -3.74 -11.15
N GLY A 92 -14.43 -4.41 -10.72
CA GLY A 92 -14.46 -5.79 -10.24
C GLY A 92 -15.20 -5.99 -8.91
N LEU A 93 -15.51 -7.24 -8.58
CA LEU A 93 -16.28 -7.65 -7.39
C LEU A 93 -15.44 -7.70 -6.10
N HIS A 94 -14.67 -6.64 -5.85
CA HIS A 94 -13.78 -6.51 -4.69
C HIS A 94 -13.67 -5.04 -4.29
N LYS A 95 -13.13 -4.77 -3.09
CA LYS A 95 -12.94 -3.39 -2.59
C LYS A 95 -11.81 -2.69 -3.34
N CYS A 96 -11.88 -1.37 -3.49
CA CYS A 96 -10.91 -0.59 -4.26
C CYS A 96 -9.46 -0.57 -3.73
N TYR A 97 -9.23 -1.06 -2.51
CA TYR A 97 -7.91 -1.22 -1.87
C TYR A 97 -7.49 -2.70 -1.72
N ASN A 98 -8.16 -3.62 -2.40
CA ASN A 98 -7.78 -5.02 -2.41
C ASN A 98 -6.64 -5.25 -3.41
N ASP A 99 -5.73 -6.17 -3.10
CA ASP A 99 -4.64 -6.60 -4.00
C ASP A 99 -5.20 -7.27 -5.27
N ASP A 100 -6.44 -7.78 -5.25
CA ASP A 100 -7.16 -8.28 -6.44
C ASP A 100 -7.46 -7.18 -7.49
N CYS A 101 -7.36 -5.90 -7.13
CA CYS A 101 -7.57 -4.81 -8.06
C CYS A 101 -6.32 -4.58 -8.90
N THR A 102 -6.36 -4.91 -10.19
CA THR A 102 -5.23 -4.68 -11.13
C THR A 102 -4.72 -3.25 -11.09
N LYS A 103 -5.61 -2.25 -11.04
CA LYS A 103 -5.22 -0.82 -10.94
C LYS A 103 -4.57 -0.46 -9.62
N TYR A 104 -5.00 -1.06 -8.52
CA TYR A 104 -4.35 -0.88 -7.22
C TYR A 104 -2.98 -1.55 -7.19
N ALA A 105 -2.90 -2.79 -7.69
CA ALA A 105 -1.67 -3.57 -7.78
C ALA A 105 -0.63 -2.88 -8.67
N GLU A 106 -1.03 -2.40 -9.85
CA GLU A 106 -0.20 -1.57 -10.74
C GLU A 106 0.36 -0.36 -9.99
N LYS A 107 -0.48 0.38 -9.25
CA LYS A 107 -0.02 1.58 -8.54
C LYS A 107 0.90 1.26 -7.37
N LYS A 108 0.60 0.18 -6.64
CA LYS A 108 1.45 -0.35 -5.57
C LYS A 108 2.79 -0.83 -6.13
N PHE A 109 2.82 -1.48 -7.28
CA PHE A 109 4.06 -1.87 -7.95
C PHE A 109 4.90 -0.64 -8.30
N LEU A 110 4.32 0.35 -8.98
CA LEU A 110 5.04 1.55 -9.43
C LEU A 110 5.68 2.34 -8.28
N ILE A 111 4.99 2.50 -7.15
CA ILE A 111 5.57 3.22 -6.00
C ILE A 111 6.67 2.41 -5.28
N ASN A 112 6.72 1.10 -5.51
CA ASN A 112 7.71 0.20 -4.92
C ASN A 112 8.72 -0.30 -5.98
N SER A 113 8.73 0.24 -7.20
CA SER A 113 9.63 -0.22 -8.29
C SER A 113 11.09 -0.03 -7.92
N TYR A 114 11.40 0.98 -7.11
CA TYR A 114 12.73 1.22 -6.55
C TYR A 114 13.30 -0.02 -5.84
N CYS A 115 12.46 -0.86 -5.21
CA CYS A 115 12.92 -2.10 -4.59
C CYS A 115 13.44 -3.10 -5.62
N LEU A 116 12.83 -3.14 -6.81
CA LEU A 116 13.23 -4.03 -7.89
C LEU A 116 14.52 -3.51 -8.54
N GLU A 117 14.57 -2.23 -8.90
CA GLU A 117 15.76 -1.55 -9.46
C GLU A 117 16.99 -1.82 -8.59
N ILE A 118 16.85 -1.62 -7.27
CA ILE A 118 17.92 -1.88 -6.30
C ILE A 118 18.33 -3.37 -6.25
N LEU A 119 17.41 -4.31 -6.42
CA LEU A 119 17.70 -5.75 -6.34
C LEU A 119 18.31 -6.32 -7.62
N ILE A 120 17.91 -5.80 -8.78
CA ILE A 120 18.41 -6.21 -10.10
C ILE A 120 19.72 -5.53 -10.48
N GLY A 121 20.07 -4.41 -9.82
CA GLY A 121 21.35 -3.73 -10.01
C GLY A 121 21.40 -2.81 -11.23
N GLU A 122 20.24 -2.31 -11.66
CA GLU A 122 20.12 -1.19 -12.62
C GLU A 122 20.06 0.15 -11.90
#